data_AF-A0A7C3BMJ2-F1
#
_entry.id   AF-A0A7C3BMJ2-F1
#
_cell.length_a   1.000
_cell.length_b   1.000
_cell.length_c   1.000
_cell.angle_alpha   90.00
_cell.angle_beta   90.00
_cell.angle_gamma   90.00
#
_symmetry.space_group_name_H-M   'P 1'
#
loop_
_entity.id
_entity.type
_entity.pdbx_description
1 polymer ?
#
loop_
_entity_poly.entity_id
_entity_poly.type
_entity_poly.pdbx_seq_one_letter_code
_entity_poly.pdbx_strand_id
1 'polypeptide(L)'
;MEIDHIIPESAGGSSDETNLWLACPRCNRYKGAQTNVFDEITGESVPLFDPRTQLWKEHFRWEQDGLSIFGLTPVGRVTVEALQMNNSFVVHARQVWIIWGWHLPKDD
;
A
#
# COMPACT_ATOMS: atom_id res chain seq x y z
N MET A 1 7.92 -9.73 -6.28
CA MET A 1 6.47 -9.43 -6.24
C MET A 1 5.73 -10.72 -5.94
N GLU A 2 4.57 -10.63 -5.29
CA GLU A 2 3.65 -11.73 -5.00
C GLU A 2 2.25 -11.33 -5.47
N ILE A 3 1.41 -12.33 -5.79
CA ILE A 3 -0.01 -12.10 -6.03
C ILE A 3 -0.70 -12.01 -4.67
N ASP A 4 -1.49 -10.95 -4.48
CA ASP A 4 -2.31 -10.70 -3.30
C ASP A 4 -3.77 -10.56 -3.70
N HIS A 5 -4.66 -11.03 -2.83
CA HIS A 5 -6.11 -10.89 -2.97
C HIS A 5 -6.57 -9.62 -2.27
N ILE A 6 -7.28 -8.73 -2.97
CA ILE A 6 -7.84 -7.51 -2.38
C ILE A 6 -8.81 -7.89 -1.27
N ILE A 7 -9.76 -8.78 -1.57
CA ILE A 7 -10.56 -9.51 -0.58
C ILE A 7 -9.98 -10.91 -0.42
N PRO A 8 -9.47 -11.31 0.76
CA PRO A 8 -8.84 -12.61 0.94
C PRO A 8 -9.84 -13.77 0.80
N GLU A 9 -9.37 -14.94 0.38
CA GLU A 9 -10.21 -16.15 0.27
C GLU A 9 -10.86 -16.54 1.60
N SER A 10 -10.19 -16.27 2.74
CA SER A 10 -10.75 -16.48 4.08
C SER A 10 -11.96 -15.59 4.39
N ALA A 11 -12.15 -14.51 3.66
CA ALA A 11 -13.32 -13.63 3.70
C ALA A 11 -14.27 -13.85 2.50
N GLY A 12 -14.07 -14.93 1.72
CA GLY A 12 -14.90 -15.28 0.56
C GLY A 12 -14.51 -14.60 -0.75
N GLY A 13 -13.32 -13.97 -0.83
CA GLY A 13 -12.83 -13.40 -2.08
C GLY A 13 -12.48 -14.47 -3.12
N SER A 14 -12.61 -14.14 -4.41
CA SER A 14 -12.29 -15.04 -5.52
C SER A 14 -10.85 -14.91 -5.98
N SER A 15 -10.35 -15.93 -6.68
CA SER A 15 -9.05 -15.88 -7.36
C SER A 15 -9.17 -15.34 -8.81
N ASP A 16 -10.22 -14.58 -9.10
CA ASP A 16 -10.39 -13.90 -10.39
C ASP A 16 -9.50 -12.65 -10.46
N GLU A 17 -9.04 -12.30 -11.66
CA GLU A 17 -8.11 -11.19 -11.86
C GLU A 17 -8.60 -9.88 -11.23
N THR A 18 -9.90 -9.61 -11.24
CA THR A 18 -10.52 -8.41 -10.66
C THR A 18 -10.30 -8.27 -9.16
N ASN A 19 -10.01 -9.37 -8.45
CA ASN A 19 -9.71 -9.40 -7.02
C ASN A 19 -8.21 -9.61 -6.73
N LEU A 20 -7.36 -9.72 -7.75
CA LEU A 20 -5.93 -9.97 -7.59
C LEU A 20 -5.11 -8.72 -7.92
N TRP A 21 -4.00 -8.53 -7.21
CA TRP A 21 -3.01 -7.49 -7.51
C TRP A 21 -1.58 -7.94 -7.23
N LEU A 22 -0.60 -7.25 -7.83
CA LEU A 22 0.81 -7.46 -7.54
C LEU A 22 1.24 -6.65 -6.32
N ALA A 23 1.64 -7.34 -5.26
CA ALA A 23 2.12 -6.74 -4.02
C ALA A 23 3.61 -7.03 -3.77
N CYS A 24 4.24 -6.15 -3.00
CA CYS A 24 5.53 -6.44 -2.37
C CYS A 24 5.33 -7.57 -1.33
N PRO A 25 6.21 -8.60 -1.28
CA PRO A 25 6.09 -9.69 -0.31
C PRO A 25 5.95 -9.25 1.15
N ARG A 26 6.58 -8.13 1.51
CA ARG A 26 6.52 -7.59 2.87
C ARG A 26 5.19 -6.91 3.13
N CYS A 27 4.74 -6.05 2.22
CA CYS A 27 3.44 -5.37 2.34
C CYS A 27 2.30 -6.40 2.36
N ASN A 28 2.38 -7.43 1.51
CA ASN A 28 1.44 -8.54 1.46
C ASN A 28 1.31 -9.25 2.82
N ARG A 29 2.45 -9.59 3.45
CA ARG A 29 2.47 -10.21 4.79
C ARG A 29 1.90 -9.32 5.89
N TYR A 30 2.14 -8.01 5.83
CA TYR A 30 1.56 -7.08 6.81
C TYR A 30 0.06 -6.87 6.62
N LYS A 31 -0.42 -6.81 5.37
CA LYS A 31 -1.86 -6.82 5.08
C LYS A 31 -2.52 -8.07 5.63
N GLY A 32 -1.97 -9.25 5.29
CA GLY A 32 -2.58 -10.53 5.65
C GLY A 32 -4.03 -10.59 5.17
N ALA A 33 -4.96 -10.88 6.08
CA ALA A 33 -6.39 -10.93 5.79
C ALA A 33 -7.16 -9.62 6.08
N GLN A 34 -6.45 -8.53 6.39
CA GLN A 34 -7.10 -7.24 6.67
C GLN A 34 -7.67 -6.65 5.38
N THR A 35 -8.92 -6.19 5.43
CA THR A 35 -9.57 -5.39 4.37
C THR A 35 -9.95 -3.99 4.85
N ASN A 36 -10.05 -3.81 6.17
CA ASN A 36 -10.42 -2.57 6.83
C ASN A 36 -9.56 -2.39 8.07
N VAL A 37 -9.28 -1.14 8.41
CA VAL A 37 -8.46 -0.74 9.54
C VAL A 37 -9.11 0.47 10.21
N PHE A 38 -9.07 0.49 11.54
CA PHE A 38 -9.57 1.63 12.31
C PHE A 38 -8.64 2.83 12.14
N ASP A 39 -9.19 3.96 11.70
CA ASP A 39 -8.45 5.22 11.57
C ASP A 39 -8.65 6.06 12.83
N GLU A 40 -7.62 6.22 13.65
CA GLU A 40 -7.71 6.97 14.92
C GLU A 40 -8.05 8.45 14.73
N ILE A 41 -7.77 9.01 13.54
CA ILE A 41 -8.06 10.43 13.24
C ILE A 41 -9.54 10.67 12.98
N THR A 42 -10.19 9.77 12.23
CA THR A 42 -11.62 9.90 11.92
C THR A 42 -12.51 9.18 12.93
N GLY A 43 -11.97 8.19 13.64
CA GLY A 43 -12.72 7.32 14.56
C GLY A 43 -13.57 6.28 13.83
N GLU A 44 -13.29 6.01 12.55
CA GLU A 44 -14.08 5.13 11.70
C GLU A 44 -13.27 3.91 11.22
N SER A 45 -13.97 2.85 10.85
CA SER A 45 -13.38 1.70 10.15
C SER A 45 -13.27 2.03 8.66
N VAL A 46 -12.05 2.15 8.16
CA VAL A 46 -11.73 2.60 6.80
C VAL A 46 -11.20 1.43 5.99
N PRO A 47 -11.65 1.22 4.73
CA PRO A 47 -11.09 0.17 3.89
C PRO A 47 -9.63 0.44 3.54
N LEU A 48 -8.86 -0.62 3.34
CA LEU A 48 -7.54 -0.52 2.71
C LEU A 48 -7.68 -0.11 1.23
N PHE A 49 -6.61 0.46 0.69
CA PHE A 49 -6.57 0.92 -0.69
C PHE A 49 -6.79 -0.24 -1.67
N ASP A 50 -7.72 -0.04 -2.60
CA ASP A 50 -8.01 -0.95 -3.70
C ASP A 50 -7.37 -0.44 -5.00
N PRO A 51 -6.24 -1.03 -5.45
CA PRO A 51 -5.55 -0.59 -6.65
C PRO A 51 -6.31 -0.86 -7.95
N ARG A 52 -7.41 -1.64 -7.93
CA ARG A 52 -8.26 -1.89 -9.10
C ARG A 52 -9.25 -0.77 -9.35
N THR A 53 -9.67 -0.06 -8.29
CA THR A 53 -10.75 0.92 -8.35
C THR A 53 -10.33 2.34 -7.95
N GLN A 54 -9.22 2.49 -7.25
CA GLN A 54 -8.76 3.77 -6.72
C GLN A 54 -7.48 4.26 -7.40
N LEU A 55 -7.39 5.57 -7.59
CA LEU A 55 -6.22 6.22 -8.20
C LEU A 55 -5.16 6.50 -7.13
N TRP A 56 -3.93 6.03 -7.37
CA TRP A 56 -2.81 6.21 -6.43
C TRP A 56 -2.64 7.66 -5.98
N LYS A 57 -2.59 8.60 -6.92
CA LYS A 57 -2.37 10.04 -6.66
C LYS A 57 -3.46 10.74 -5.84
N GLU A 58 -4.65 10.14 -5.74
CA GLU A 58 -5.72 10.67 -4.87
C GLU A 58 -5.50 10.29 -3.41
N HIS A 59 -4.85 9.16 -3.17
CA HIS A 59 -4.67 8.56 -1.84
C HIS A 59 -3.25 8.73 -1.29
N PHE A 60 -2.26 8.87 -2.16
CA PHE A 60 -0.85 8.86 -1.79
C PHE A 60 -0.06 9.92 -2.53
N ARG A 61 1.02 10.36 -1.90
CA ARG A 61 2.13 11.03 -2.57
C ARG A 61 3.46 10.48 -2.09
N TRP A 62 4.48 10.62 -2.92
CA TRP A 62 5.85 10.42 -2.50
C TRP A 62 6.35 11.64 -1.70
N GLU A 63 7.12 11.39 -0.66
CA GLU A 63 7.85 12.40 0.11
C GLU A 63 9.33 12.07 0.15
N GLN A 64 10.14 13.06 0.51
CA GLN A 64 11.60 12.91 0.67
C GLN A 64 12.23 12.30 -0.59
N ASP A 65 11.90 12.86 -1.76
CA ASP A 65 12.40 12.43 -3.07
C ASP A 65 12.15 10.94 -3.40
N GLY A 66 11.00 10.40 -2.97
CA GLY A 66 10.61 9.00 -3.21
C GLY A 66 10.96 8.06 -2.07
N LEU A 67 11.52 8.56 -0.98
CA LEU A 67 11.95 7.70 0.12
C LEU A 67 10.76 7.15 0.94
N SER A 68 9.73 7.98 1.15
CA SER A 68 8.55 7.63 1.94
C SER A 68 7.25 7.91 1.18
N ILE A 69 6.18 7.24 1.59
CA ILE A 69 4.83 7.41 1.05
C ILE A 69 3.98 8.10 2.10
N PHE A 70 3.33 9.18 1.74
CA PHE A 70 2.40 9.91 2.60
C PHE A 70 0.96 9.65 2.17
N GLY A 71 0.10 9.28 3.13
CA GLY A 71 -1.33 9.07 2.89
C GLY A 71 -2.12 10.38 2.93
N LEU A 72 -2.72 10.77 1.82
CA LEU A 72 -3.48 12.02 1.64
C LEU A 72 -4.91 11.93 2.18
N THR A 73 -5.47 10.72 2.24
CA THR A 73 -6.84 10.43 2.66
C THR A 73 -6.86 9.43 3.81
N PRO A 74 -7.98 9.24 4.52
CA PRO A 74 -8.11 8.17 5.51
C PRO A 74 -7.67 6.81 4.98
N VAL A 75 -8.15 6.42 3.80
CA VAL A 75 -7.74 5.18 3.11
C VAL A 75 -6.23 5.13 2.90
N GLY A 76 -5.64 6.22 2.39
CA GLY A 76 -4.20 6.26 2.13
C GLY A 76 -3.37 6.12 3.40
N ARG A 77 -3.74 6.84 4.46
CA ARG A 77 -3.05 6.79 5.77
C ARG A 77 -3.13 5.39 6.38
N VAL A 78 -4.33 4.83 6.54
CA VAL A 78 -4.47 3.50 7.15
C VAL A 78 -3.77 2.43 6.32
N THR A 79 -3.74 2.58 4.99
CA THR A 79 -3.00 1.65 4.12
C THR A 79 -1.49 1.72 4.36
N VAL A 80 -0.91 2.93 4.41
CA VAL A 80 0.53 3.10 4.66
C VAL A 80 0.94 2.45 5.98
N GLU A 81 0.14 2.65 7.02
CA GLU A 81 0.38 2.11 8.36
C GLU A 81 0.18 0.59 8.42
N ALA A 82 -0.94 0.09 7.92
CA ALA A 82 -1.30 -1.33 7.97
C ALA A 82 -0.37 -2.21 7.14
N LEU A 83 0.01 -1.75 5.93
CA LEU A 83 0.95 -2.47 5.07
C LEU A 83 2.42 -2.18 5.42
N GLN A 84 2.67 -1.29 6.40
CA GLN A 84 4.00 -0.87 6.82
C GLN A 84 4.85 -0.39 5.63
N MET A 85 4.25 0.41 4.74
CA MET A 85 4.85 0.77 3.45
C MET A 85 6.12 1.62 3.59
N ASN A 86 6.37 2.17 4.78
CA ASN A 86 7.55 2.95 5.14
C ASN A 86 8.38 2.32 6.28
N ASN A 87 8.28 1.01 6.50
CA ASN A 87 9.19 0.38 7.47
C ASN A 87 10.67 0.59 7.07
N SER A 88 11.56 0.50 8.07
CA SER A 88 12.99 0.80 7.91
C SER A 88 13.67 0.02 6.79
N PHE A 89 13.29 -1.24 6.57
CA PHE A 89 13.83 -2.05 5.49
C PHE A 89 13.42 -1.52 4.10
N VAL A 90 12.14 -1.18 3.92
CA VAL A 90 11.62 -0.66 2.65
C VAL A 90 12.21 0.72 2.35
N VAL A 91 12.28 1.59 3.36
CA VAL A 91 12.90 2.92 3.25
C VAL A 91 14.37 2.77 2.87
N HIS A 92 15.14 1.89 3.54
CA HIS A 92 16.54 1.68 3.21
C HIS A 92 16.75 1.13 1.79
N ALA A 93 15.90 0.20 1.34
CA ALA A 93 15.93 -0.30 -0.03
C ALA A 93 15.70 0.83 -1.05
N ARG A 94 14.72 1.71 -0.80
CA ARG A 94 14.46 2.89 -1.66
C ARG A 94 15.65 3.84 -1.69
N GLN A 95 16.35 4.08 -0.57
CA GLN A 95 17.58 4.91 -0.56
C GLN A 95 18.60 4.38 -1.56
N VAL A 96 18.87 3.06 -1.52
CA VAL A 96 19.80 2.42 -2.44
C VAL A 96 19.30 2.58 -3.87
N TRP A 97 18.02 2.29 -4.15
CA TRP A 97 17.47 2.42 -5.50
C TRP A 97 17.50 3.85 -6.05
N ILE A 98 17.30 4.86 -5.22
CA ILE A 98 17.43 6.28 -5.62
C ILE A 98 18.87 6.59 -6.03
N ILE A 99 19.86 6.15 -5.24
CA ILE A 99 21.30 6.33 -5.55
C ILE A 99 21.66 5.71 -6.91
N TRP A 100 21.09 4.54 -7.23
CA TRP A 100 21.30 3.86 -8.51
C TRP A 100 20.36 4.31 -9.65
N GLY A 101 19.46 5.26 -9.40
CA GLY A 101 18.49 5.75 -10.39
C GLY A 101 17.40 4.74 -10.77
N TRP A 102 17.21 3.68 -9.98
CA TRP A 102 16.17 2.65 -10.19
C TRP A 102 14.83 3.03 -9.59
N HIS A 103 14.81 4.02 -8.71
CA HIS A 103 13.59 4.57 -8.14
C HIS A 103 13.36 5.98 -8.67
N LEU A 104 12.48 6.08 -9.67
CA LEU A 104 12.08 7.33 -10.28
C LEU A 104 10.56 7.51 -10.11
N PRO A 105 10.07 7.90 -8.93
CA PRO A 105 8.71 8.39 -8.83
C PRO A 105 8.65 9.76 -9.48
N LYS A 106 8.63 9.78 -10.82
CA LYS A 106 8.26 10.96 -11.59
C LYS A 106 6.74 10.94 -11.65
N ASP A 107 6.11 11.62 -10.70
CA ASP A 107 4.68 12.01 -10.71
C ASP A 107 3.77 11.02 -11.49
N ASP A 108 3.35 9.92 -10.85
CA ASP A 108 2.24 9.08 -11.34
C ASP A 108 0.88 9.79 -11.20
#